data_AF-A0A238WCY2-F1
#
_entry.id   AF-A0A238WCY2-F1
#
_cell.length_a   1.000
_cell.length_b   1.000
_cell.length_c   1.000
_cell.angle_alpha   90.00
_cell.angle_beta   90.00
_cell.angle_gamma   90.00
#
_symmetry.space_group_name_H-M   'P 1'
#
loop_
_entity.id
_entity.type
_entity.pdbx_description
1 polymer ?
#
loop_
_entity_poly.entity_id
_entity_poly.type
_entity_poly.pdbx_seq_one_letter_code
_entity_poly.pdbx_strand_id
1 'polypeptide(L)' 'MPVILTDPADWETWMTADWAEAKALQRKLPDGTLASRLP' A
#
# COMPACT_ATOMS: atom_id res chain seq x y z
N MET A 1 10.09 -4.19 6.51
CA MET A 1 8.72 -3.72 6.84
C MET A 1 7.83 -4.02 5.65
N PRO A 2 6.58 -4.48 5.86
CA PRO A 2 5.66 -4.74 4.75
C PRO A 2 5.20 -3.44 4.08
N VAL A 3 4.81 -3.55 2.81
CA VAL A 3 4.08 -2.51 2.08
C VAL A 3 2.58 -2.72 2.33
N ILE A 4 1.84 -1.64 2.60
CA ILE A 4 0.40 -1.68 2.83
C ILE A 4 -0.25 -0.67 1.88
N LEU A 5 -1.16 -1.15 1.04
CA LEU A 5 -1.96 -0.32 0.14
C LEU A 5 -3.29 0.00 0.83
N THR A 6 -3.58 1.27 1.05
CA THR A 6 -4.80 1.72 1.76
C THR A 6 -5.86 2.33 0.84
N ASP A 7 -5.55 2.50 -0.44
CA ASP A 7 -6.46 3.03 -1.45
C ASP A 7 -6.93 1.91 -2.39
N PRO A 8 -8.25 1.76 -2.65
CA PRO A 8 -8.76 0.80 -3.62
C PRO A 8 -8.16 0.92 -5.02
N ALA A 9 -7.82 2.14 -5.48
CA ALA A 9 -7.18 2.33 -6.78
C ALA A 9 -5.78 1.70 -6.83
N ASP A 10 -5.02 1.79 -5.73
CA ASP A 10 -3.71 1.12 -5.63
C ASP A 10 -3.87 -0.42 -5.70
N TRP A 11 -4.99 -0.97 -5.20
CA TRP A 11 -5.25 -2.41 -5.30
C TRP A 11 -5.49 -2.84 -6.74
N GLU A 12 -6.29 -2.07 -7.48
CA GLU A 12 -6.55 -2.32 -8.90
C GLU A 12 -5.25 -2.26 -9.71
N THR A 13 -4.44 -1.21 -9.52
CA THR A 13 -3.11 -1.10 -10.14
C THR A 13 -2.23 -2.29 -9.76
N TRP A 14 -2.17 -2.69 -8.49
CA TRP A 14 -1.37 -3.84 -8.06
C TRP A 14 -1.80 -5.14 -8.74
N MET A 15 -3.10 -5.34 -8.93
CA MET A 15 -3.64 -6.57 -9.47
C MET A 15 -3.60 -6.66 -11.00
N THR A 16 -3.54 -5.54 -11.70
CA THR A 16 -3.81 -5.49 -13.14
C THR A 16 -2.73 -4.79 -13.96
N ALA A 17 -1.96 -3.87 -13.37
CA ALA A 17 -0.94 -3.13 -14.09
C ALA A 17 0.29 -3.99 -14.40
N ASP A 18 1.13 -3.49 -15.29
CA ASP A 18 2.43 -4.10 -15.52
C ASP A 18 3.34 -3.97 -14.28
N TRP A 19 4.43 -4.72 -14.29
CA TRP A 19 5.35 -4.71 -13.17
C TRP A 19 6.04 -3.36 -12.95
N ALA A 20 6.26 -2.57 -14.01
CA ALA A 20 6.94 -1.29 -13.88
C ALA A 20 6.09 -0.29 -13.09
N GLU A 21 4.78 -0.33 -13.27
CA GLU A 21 3.81 0.48 -12.53
C GLU A 21 3.54 -0.10 -11.14
N ALA A 22 3.23 -1.40 -11.04
CA ALA A 22 2.87 -2.03 -9.76
C ALA A 22 4.00 -1.93 -8.72
N LYS A 23 5.27 -2.05 -9.13
CA LYS A 23 6.39 -1.96 -8.19
C LYS A 23 6.57 -0.56 -7.58
N ALA A 24 6.08 0.49 -8.24
CA ALA A 24 6.15 1.86 -7.72
C ALA A 24 5.25 2.05 -6.49
N LEU A 25 4.25 1.18 -6.29
CA LEU A 25 3.41 1.14 -5.10
C LEU A 25 4.15 0.66 -3.84
N GLN A 26 5.35 0.09 -3.98
CA GLN A 26 6.18 -0.36 -2.86
C GLN A 26 6.85 0.81 -2.13
N ARG A 27 6.03 1.60 -1.44
CA ARG A 27 6.44 2.79 -0.69
C ARG A 27 6.20 2.62 0.80
N LYS A 28 6.96 3.39 1.60
CA LYS A 28 6.74 3.44 3.05
C LYS A 28 5.37 4.04 3.34
N LEU A 29 4.67 3.44 4.28
CA LEU A 29 3.46 4.02 4.83
C LEU A 29 3.83 5.26 5.67
N PRO A 30 3.07 6.36 5.61
CA PRO A 30 3.28 7.51 6.48
C PRO A 30 3.17 7.14 7.96
N ASP A 31 3.99 7.78 8.80
CA ASP A 31 3.96 7.57 10.24
C ASP A 31 2.58 7.93 10.81
N GLY A 32 2.14 7.18 11.83
CA GLY A 32 0.84 7.36 12.47
C GLY A 32 -0.36 6.78 11.72
N THR A 33 -0.17 6.23 10.51
CA THR A 33 -1.28 5.60 9.75
C THR A 33 -1.78 4.31 10.40
N LEU A 34 -0.87 3.53 10.99
CA LEU A 34 -1.23 2.36 11.79
C LEU A 34 -1.36 2.78 13.25
N ALA A 35 -2.49 2.46 13.85
CA ALA A 35 -2.70 2.56 15.28
C ALA A 35 -2.96 1.16 15.85
N SER A 36 -2.32 0.83 16.97
CA SER A 36 -2.77 -0.29 17.78
C SER A 36 -4.15 0.04 18.31
N ARG A 37 -5.14 -0.82 18.06
CA ARG A 37 -6.42 -0.73 18.75
C ARG A 37 -6.22 -1.32 20.15
N LEU A 38 -5.96 -0.47 21.14
CA LEU A 38 -6.01 -0.86 22.55
C LEU A 38 -7.48 -0.80 23.02
N PRO A 39 -7.92 -1.72 23.90
CA PRO A 39 -9.15 -1.54 24.66
C PRO A 39 -9.05 -0.36 25.63
#